data_AF-A0A373WSP5-F1
#
_entry.id   AF-A0A373WSP5-F1
#
_cell.length_a   1.000
_cell.length_b   1.000
_cell.length_c   1.000
_cell.angle_alpha   90.00
_cell.angle_beta   90.00
_cell.angle_gamma   90.00
#
_symmetry.space_group_name_H-M   'P 1'
#
loop_
_entity.id
_entity.type
_entity.pdbx_description
1 polymer ?
#
loop_
_entity_poly.entity_id
_entity_poly.type
_entity_poly.pdbx_seq_one_letter_code
_entity_poly.pdbx_strand_id
1 'polypeptide(L)' 'MRVYCRCGNMLTNQLDPNDTEYYVYSDREWCEIQKNEYIHVLDIPYPRYNVWHCEKCGRITLFDDSYNLVKVYKPEE' A
#
# COMPACT_ATOMS: atom_id res chain seq x y z
N MET A 1 12.99 2.84 0.58
CA MET A 1 13.28 2.10 -0.68
C MET A 1 12.99 3.01 -1.87
N ARG A 2 13.63 2.80 -3.03
CA ARG A 2 13.33 3.57 -4.25
C ARG A 2 12.92 2.61 -5.37
N VAL A 3 11.76 2.84 -5.95
CA VAL A 3 11.24 2.05 -7.07
C VAL A 3 10.82 3.00 -8.18
N TYR A 4 11.07 2.64 -9.44
CA TYR A 4 10.59 3.44 -10.57
C TYR A 4 9.29 2.87 -11.11
N CYS A 5 8.27 3.73 -11.20
CA CYS A 5 7.05 3.40 -11.91
C CYS A 5 7.33 3.27 -13.42
N ARG A 6 6.49 2.52 -14.14
CA ARG A 6 6.59 2.39 -15.61
C ARG A 6 6.46 3.71 -16.38
N CYS A 7 5.90 4.77 -15.78
CA CYS A 7 5.88 6.10 -16.39
C CYS A 7 7.18 6.89 -16.19
N GLY A 8 8.17 6.33 -15.48
CA GLY A 8 9.44 6.98 -15.15
C GLY A 8 9.44 7.74 -13.83
N ASN A 9 8.29 7.92 -13.18
CA ASN A 9 8.24 8.58 -11.87
C ASN A 9 8.91 7.73 -10.79
N MET A 10 9.74 8.35 -9.95
CA MET A 10 10.34 7.69 -8.79
C MET A 10 9.31 7.63 -7.65
N LEU A 11 9.13 6.44 -7.09
CA LEU A 11 8.33 6.16 -5.91
C LEU A 11 9.27 5.98 -4.72
N THR A 12 8.98 6.66 -3.62
CA THR A 12 9.79 6.60 -2.40
C THR A 12 8.90 6.73 -1.18
N ASN A 13 9.19 5.93 -0.15
CA ASN A 13 8.53 5.98 1.15
C ASN A 13 9.37 6.73 2.21
N GLN A 14 10.37 7.51 1.78
CA GLN A 14 11.26 8.27 2.66
C GLN A 14 10.77 9.70 2.96
N LEU A 15 9.65 10.13 2.37
CA LEU A 15 9.07 11.47 2.58
C LEU A 15 8.01 11.42 3.67
N ASP A 16 7.87 12.50 4.43
CA ASP A 16 6.79 12.70 5.40
C ASP A 16 6.15 14.08 5.13
N PRO A 17 4.87 14.16 4.70
CA PRO A 17 3.94 13.04 4.51
C PRO A 17 4.34 12.12 3.35
N ASN A 18 3.97 10.84 3.47
CA ASN A 18 4.23 9.81 2.47
C ASN A 18 2.98 9.58 1.61
N ASP A 19 2.93 10.25 0.46
CA ASP A 19 1.82 10.08 -0.50
C ASP A 19 2.04 8.92 -1.50
N THR A 20 3.11 8.14 -1.30
CA THR A 20 3.43 6.98 -2.17
C THR A 20 2.89 5.67 -1.59
N GLU A 21 3.06 5.43 -0.30
CA GLU A 21 2.75 4.13 0.33
C GLU A 21 1.44 4.20 1.13
N TYR A 22 0.55 3.25 0.87
CA TYR A 22 -0.78 3.17 1.46
C TYR A 22 -0.94 1.90 2.27
N TYR A 23 -1.58 2.04 3.43
CA TYR A 23 -2.05 0.92 4.23
C TYR A 23 -3.45 0.51 3.73
N VAL A 24 -3.54 -0.62 3.04
CA VAL A 24 -4.78 -1.09 2.43
C VAL A 24 -5.14 -2.46 2.98
N TYR A 25 -6.33 -2.57 3.56
CA TYR A 25 -6.90 -3.82 4.06
C TYR A 25 -8.02 -4.27 3.14
N SER A 26 -8.06 -5.56 2.83
CA SER A 26 -9.26 -6.17 2.26
C SER A 26 -10.40 -6.14 3.27
N ASP A 27 -11.64 -6.20 2.79
CA ASP A 27 -12.83 -6.30 3.66
C ASP A 27 -12.70 -7.44 4.67
N ARG A 28 -12.07 -8.55 4.27
CA ARG A 28 -11.83 -9.67 5.18
C ARG A 28 -10.87 -9.30 6.31
N GLU A 29 -9.73 -8.69 5.99
CA GLU A 29 -8.77 -8.24 7.01
C GLU A 29 -9.40 -7.21 7.94
N TRP A 30 -10.15 -6.26 7.37
CA TRP A 30 -10.85 -5.24 8.14
C TRP A 30 -11.89 -5.84 9.10
N CYS A 31 -12.71 -6.79 8.63
CA CYS A 31 -13.67 -7.49 9.46
C CYS A 31 -13.00 -8.23 10.63
N GLU A 32 -11.81 -8.82 10.43
CA GLU A 32 -11.07 -9.46 11.52
C GLU A 32 -10.58 -8.44 12.56
N ILE A 33 -10.09 -7.27 12.13
CA ILE A 33 -9.68 -6.16 13.01
C ILE A 33 -10.87 -5.69 13.87
N GLN A 34 -12.06 -5.61 13.26
CA GLN A 34 -13.29 -5.15 13.91
C GLN A 34 -13.93 -6.16 14.88
N LYS A 35 -13.44 -7.40 14.97
CA LYS A 35 -13.96 -8.37 15.96
C LYS A 35 -13.67 -7.96 17.41
N ASN A 36 -12.70 -7.09 17.61
CA ASN A 36 -12.37 -6.54 18.92
C ASN A 36 -13.40 -5.49 19.32
N GLU A 37 -13.83 -5.50 20.59
CA GLU A 37 -14.79 -4.52 21.13
C GLU A 37 -14.29 -3.08 21.00
N TYR A 38 -12.97 -2.90 21.09
CA TYR A 38 -12.28 -1.64 20.85
C TYR A 38 -11.11 -1.87 19.89
N ILE A 39 -10.90 -0.91 18.99
CA ILE A 39 -9.73 -0.90 18.10
C ILE A 39 -8.76 0.13 18.67
N HIS A 40 -7.68 -0.36 19.28
CA HIS A 40 -6.53 0.49 19.57
C HIS A 40 -5.70 0.62 18.30
N VAL A 41 -5.39 1.86 17.89
CA VAL A 41 -4.67 2.12 16.63
C VAL A 41 -3.31 1.41 16.59
N LEU A 42 -2.65 1.25 17.75
CA LEU A 42 -1.38 0.54 17.89
C LEU A 42 -1.49 -0.97 17.69
N ASP A 43 -2.70 -1.53 17.84
CA ASP A 43 -2.97 -2.97 17.70
C ASP A 43 -3.44 -3.34 16.28
N ILE A 44 -3.59 -2.35 15.39
CA ILE A 44 -3.94 -2.60 13.99
C ILE A 44 -2.73 -3.30 13.34
N PRO A 45 -2.86 -4.56 12.90
CA PRO A 45 -1.76 -5.28 12.28
C PRO A 45 -1.40 -4.63 10.96
N TYR A 46 -0.14 -4.75 10.53
CA TYR A 46 0.25 -4.35 9.19
C TYR A 46 -0.56 -5.14 8.14
N PRO A 47 -0.99 -4.50 7.04
CA PRO A 47 -1.70 -5.15 5.96
C PRO A 47 -0.78 -6.16 5.26
N ARG A 48 -1.38 -7.16 4.61
CA ARG A 48 -0.63 -8.23 3.92
C ARG A 48 0.28 -7.74 2.78
N TYR A 49 0.01 -6.58 2.20
CA TYR A 49 0.76 -6.05 1.07
C TYR A 49 1.19 -4.62 1.32
N ASN A 50 2.40 -4.29 0.87
CA ASN A 50 2.85 -2.91 0.74
C ASN A 50 2.29 -2.36 -0.57
N VAL A 51 1.37 -1.38 -0.49
CA VAL A 51 0.68 -0.82 -1.66
C VAL A 51 1.24 0.54 -2.00
N TRP A 52 1.84 0.65 -3.19
CA TRP A 52 2.49 1.88 -3.66
C TRP A 52 1.70 2.48 -4.83
N HIS A 53 1.27 3.72 -4.67
CA HIS A 53 0.55 4.47 -5.70
C HIS A 53 1.49 5.49 -6.37
N CYS A 54 1.37 5.59 -7.70
CA CYS A 54 2.08 6.57 -8.48
C CYS A 54 1.19 7.77 -8.79
N GLU A 55 1.39 8.88 -8.10
CA GLU A 55 0.62 10.12 -8.30
C GLU A 55 0.60 10.66 -9.74
N LYS A 56 1.64 10.35 -10.53
CA LYS A 56 1.74 10.83 -11.93
C LYS A 56 0.85 10.07 -12.91
N CYS A 57 0.55 8.79 -12.67
CA CYS A 57 -0.17 7.96 -13.63
C CYS A 57 -1.22 7.04 -13.01
N GLY A 58 -1.44 7.15 -11.70
CA GLY A 58 -2.42 6.38 -10.93
C GLY A 58 -2.11 4.90 -10.76
N ARG A 59 -1.00 4.38 -11.31
CA ARG A 59 -0.66 2.94 -11.17
C ARG A 59 -0.48 2.57 -9.70
N ILE A 60 -1.03 1.41 -9.35
CA ILE A 60 -0.90 0.82 -8.02
C ILE A 60 -0.01 -0.41 -8.13
N THR A 61 1.03 -0.47 -7.31
CA THR A 61 2.02 -1.55 -7.27
C THR A 61 1.96 -2.23 -5.92
N LEU A 62 1.80 -3.56 -5.93
CA LEU A 62 1.73 -4.35 -4.70
C LEU A 62 3.05 -5.10 -4.52
N PHE A 63 3.59 -5.02 -3.31
CA PHE A 63 4.71 -5.83 -2.87
C PHE A 63 4.32 -6.73 -1.70
N ASP A 64 4.98 -7.87 -1.57
CA ASP A 64 4.92 -8.69 -0.36
C ASP A 64 5.78 -8.08 0.76
N ASP A 65 5.81 -8.73 1.93
CA ASP A 65 6.57 -8.29 3.10
C ASP A 65 8.09 -8.28 2.87
N SER A 66 8.57 -9.05 1.89
CA SER A 66 9.99 -9.05 1.46
C SER A 66 10.26 -8.01 0.37
N TYR A 67 9.30 -7.13 0.08
CA TYR A 67 9.33 -6.14 -0.99
C TYR A 67 9.49 -6.73 -2.41
N ASN A 68 9.11 -7.98 -2.62
CA ASN A 68 9.05 -8.55 -3.97
C ASN A 68 7.79 -8.04 -4.69
N LEU A 69 7.93 -7.74 -5.98
CA LEU A 69 6.80 -7.31 -6.80
C LEU A 69 5.78 -8.43 -6.96
N VAL A 70 4.56 -8.21 -6.47
CA VAL A 70 3.45 -9.16 -6.61
C VAL A 70 2.64 -8.83 -7.86
N LYS A 71 2.19 -7.57 -8.00
CA LYS A 71 1.32 -7.16 -9.10
C LYS A 71 1.33 -5.65 -9.34
N VAL A 72 0.99 -5.24 -10.56
CA VAL A 72 0.76 -3.84 -10.93
C VAL A 72 -0.65 -3.71 -11.52
N TYR A 73 -1.41 -2.75 -11.02
CA TYR A 73 -2.72 -2.35 -11.55
C TYR A 73 -2.60 -0.99 -12.24
N LYS A 74 -3.30 -0.83 -13.37
CA LYS A 74 -3.50 0.45 -14.04
C LYS A 74 -4.98 0.83 -13.84
N PRO A 75 -5.29 2.07 -13.42
CA PRO A 75 -6.65 2.56 -13.45
C PRO A 75 -7.24 2.45 -14.86
N GLU A 76 -8.53 2.15 -14.92
CA GLU A 76 -9.31 2.26 -16.15
C GLU A 76 -9.47 3.75 -16.54
N GLU A 77 -9.68 4.01 -17.82
CA GLU A 77 -9.83 5.37 -18.38
C GLU A 77 -11.28 5.84 -18.37
#